data_AF-A0A2L2WJ63-F1
#
_entry.id   AF-A0A2L2WJ63-F1
#
_cell.length_a   1.000
_cell.length_b   1.000
_cell.length_c   1.000
_cell.angle_alpha   90.00
_cell.angle_beta   90.00
_cell.angle_gamma   90.00
#
_symmetry.space_group_name_H-M   'P 1'
#
loop_
_entity.id
_entity.type
_entity.pdbx_description
1 polymer ?
#
loop_
_entity_poly.entity_id
_entity_poly.type
_entity_poly.pdbx_seq_one_letter_code
_entity_poly.pdbx_strand_id
1 'polypeptide(L)'
;KNAWYKVVMNSYRGSGGGELLTKGAGIPKDSLAGRTVYQSEKDQRYYIMKEIEDTGIVTPTANRNWKFVPEKWTIQAIKRDRQIIFGK
;
A
#
# COMPACT_ATOMS: atom_id res chain seq x y z
N LYS A 1 -2.03 -5.14 -22.69
CA LYS A 1 -1.57 -3.79 -23.13
C LYS A 1 -0.78 -3.16 -22.00
N ASN A 2 0.35 -2.52 -22.31
CA ASN A 2 1.10 -1.75 -21.32
C ASN A 2 0.45 -0.37 -21.14
N ALA A 3 0.27 0.08 -19.91
CA ALA A 3 -0.32 1.36 -19.57
C ALA A 3 0.42 2.01 -18.41
N TRP A 4 0.51 3.34 -18.43
CA TRP A 4 1.09 4.14 -17.36
C TRP A 4 -0.01 4.63 -16.42
N TYR A 5 0.22 4.51 -15.12
CA TYR A 5 -0.72 4.94 -14.08
C TYR A 5 -0.05 5.94 -13.15
N LYS A 6 -0.78 6.99 -12.78
CA LYS A 6 -0.41 7.84 -11.65
C LYS A 6 -0.89 7.17 -10.37
N VAL A 7 0.02 6.97 -9.42
CA VAL A 7 -0.27 6.32 -8.14
C VAL A 7 0.21 7.23 -7.01
N VAL A 8 -0.53 7.21 -5.90
CA VAL A 8 -0.17 7.96 -4.68
C VAL A 8 0.47 6.98 -3.71
N MET A 9 1.57 7.39 -3.08
CA MET A 9 2.27 6.62 -2.05
C MET A 9 2.95 7.56 -1.07
N ASN A 10 3.22 7.08 0.14
CA ASN A 10 4.03 7.84 1.09
C ASN A 10 5.48 8.00 0.57
N SER A 11 6.18 9.02 1.04
CA SER A 11 7.55 9.35 0.60
C SER A 11 8.56 8.23 0.89
N TYR A 12 8.40 7.52 2.01
CA TYR A 12 9.24 6.37 2.35
C TYR A 12 9.16 5.26 1.29
N ARG A 13 7.95 4.90 0.84
CA ARG A 13 7.74 3.91 -0.20
C ARG A 13 8.15 4.44 -1.58
N GLY A 14 7.83 5.69 -1.89
CA GLY A 14 8.22 6.34 -3.15
C GLY A 14 9.72 6.42 -3.37
N SER A 15 10.50 6.55 -2.30
CA SER A 15 11.98 6.52 -2.33
C SER A 15 12.58 5.10 -2.33
N GLY A 16 11.76 4.06 -2.36
CA GLY A 16 12.20 2.66 -2.40
C GLY A 16 12.27 1.95 -1.05
N GLY A 17 11.75 2.58 0.01
CA GLY A 17 11.69 2.02 1.35
C GLY A 17 10.91 0.70 1.43
N GLY A 18 11.49 -0.26 2.14
CA GLY A 18 10.96 -1.62 2.30
C GLY A 18 10.77 -2.38 0.98
N GLU A 19 11.56 -2.04 -0.04
CA GLU A 19 11.91 -2.89 -1.19
C GLU A 19 10.77 -3.27 -2.15
N LEU A 20 9.58 -2.70 -1.98
CA LEU A 20 8.42 -2.99 -2.84
C LEU A 20 8.64 -2.52 -4.29
N LEU A 21 9.18 -1.31 -4.49
CA LEU A 21 9.43 -0.79 -5.83
C LEU A 21 10.71 -1.40 -6.45
N THR A 22 11.75 -1.57 -5.65
CA THR A 22 13.05 -2.04 -6.14
C THR A 22 13.06 -3.54 -6.38
N LYS A 23 13.00 -4.36 -5.33
CA LYS A 23 13.01 -5.82 -5.46
C LYS A 23 11.65 -6.36 -5.91
N GLY A 24 10.56 -5.80 -5.40
CA GLY A 24 9.21 -6.26 -5.71
C GLY A 24 8.79 -5.98 -7.16
N ALA A 25 8.98 -4.75 -7.64
CA ALA A 25 8.60 -4.34 -8.99
C ALA A 25 9.78 -4.27 -9.98
N GLY A 26 11.01 -4.53 -9.54
CA GLY A 26 12.20 -4.51 -10.40
C GLY A 26 12.66 -3.11 -10.83
N ILE A 27 12.22 -2.05 -10.16
CA ILE A 27 12.54 -0.68 -10.55
C ILE A 27 13.94 -0.28 -10.01
N PRO A 28 14.88 0.14 -10.86
CA PRO A 28 16.20 0.60 -10.41
C PRO A 28 16.08 1.78 -9.44
N LYS A 29 16.85 1.76 -8.35
CA LYS A 29 16.77 2.75 -7.26
C LYS A 29 17.11 4.17 -7.74
N ASP A 30 18.12 4.29 -8.57
CA ASP A 30 18.53 5.53 -9.24
C ASP A 30 17.44 6.12 -10.15
N SER A 31 16.56 5.28 -10.70
CA SER A 31 15.42 5.73 -11.51
C SER A 31 14.22 6.25 -10.71
N LEU A 32 14.17 6.06 -9.38
CA LEU A 32 12.99 6.40 -8.58
C LEU A 32 12.74 7.90 -8.48
N ALA A 33 13.80 8.71 -8.32
CA ALA A 33 13.66 10.16 -8.18
C ALA A 33 12.99 10.80 -9.40
N GLY A 34 13.30 10.31 -10.61
CA GLY A 34 12.70 10.79 -11.86
C GLY A 34 11.26 10.33 -12.11
N ARG A 35 10.68 9.50 -11.24
CA ARG A 35 9.30 8.99 -11.40
C ARG A 35 8.27 9.81 -10.61
N THR A 36 8.72 10.70 -9.72
CA THR A 36 7.83 11.57 -8.95
C THR A 36 7.36 12.73 -9.82
N VAL A 37 6.06 12.77 -10.13
CA VAL A 37 5.45 13.87 -10.89
C VAL A 37 4.77 14.92 -10.00
N TYR A 38 4.58 14.60 -8.71
CA TYR A 38 3.93 15.46 -7.74
C TYR A 38 4.33 15.03 -6.31
N GLN A 39 4.52 16.01 -5.43
CA GLN A 39 4.69 15.82 -3.99
C GLN A 39 3.78 16.81 -3.28
N SER A 40 2.98 16.32 -2.32
CA SER A 40 2.12 17.17 -1.51
C SER A 40 2.92 17.99 -0.49
N GLU A 41 2.39 19.14 -0.10
CA GLU A 41 3.02 20.02 0.89
C GLU A 41 3.05 19.40 2.30
N LYS A 42 1.99 18.66 2.66
CA LYS A 42 1.86 17.99 3.96
C LYS A 42 1.91 16.47 3.81
N ASP A 43 2.06 15.79 4.93
CA ASP A 43 2.11 14.34 4.96
C ASP A 43 0.73 13.69 4.76
N GLN A 44 0.72 12.39 4.52
CA GLN A 44 -0.52 11.62 4.31
C GLN A 44 -1.48 11.72 5.51
N ARG A 45 -0.96 11.81 6.74
CA ARG A 45 -1.80 11.85 7.95
C ARG A 45 -2.54 13.17 8.03
N TYR A 46 -1.90 14.28 7.68
CA TYR A 46 -2.54 15.59 7.62
C TYR A 46 -3.79 15.56 6.74
N TYR A 47 -3.67 15.06 5.50
CA TYR A 47 -4.81 15.01 4.59
C TYR A 47 -5.88 14.00 5.01
N ILE A 48 -5.50 12.86 5.59
CA ILE A 48 -6.48 11.92 6.17
C ILE A 48 -7.25 12.58 7.32
N MET A 49 -6.57 13.32 8.20
CA MET A 49 -7.22 14.02 9.30
C MET A 49 -8.15 15.12 8.79
N LYS A 50 -7.71 15.94 7.82
CA LYS A 50 -8.58 16.94 7.18
C LYS A 50 -9.85 16.31 6.60
N GLU A 51 -9.72 15.17 5.92
CA GLU A 51 -10.88 14.46 5.37
C GLU A 51 -11.83 13.99 6.49
N ILE A 52 -11.31 13.44 7.58
CA ILE A 52 -12.13 13.01 8.74
C ILE A 52 -12.83 14.19 9.40
N GLU A 53 -12.13 15.33 9.58
CA GLU A 53 -12.73 16.56 10.11
C GLU A 53 -13.87 17.06 9.23
N ASP A 54 -13.68 17.04 7.91
CA ASP A 54 -14.64 17.54 6.94
C ASP A 54 -15.85 16.58 6.78
N THR A 55 -15.62 15.26 6.88
CA THR A 55 -16.67 14.22 6.74
C THR A 55 -17.37 13.85 8.05
N GLY A 56 -16.76 14.14 9.21
CA GLY A 56 -17.27 13.77 10.53
C GLY A 56 -17.13 12.27 10.82
N ILE A 57 -18.26 11.54 10.83
CA ILE A 57 -18.26 10.11 11.17
C ILE A 57 -17.93 9.28 9.92
N VAL A 58 -16.73 8.73 9.88
CA VAL A 58 -16.32 7.79 8.84
C VAL A 58 -16.74 6.37 9.23
N THR A 59 -17.48 5.70 8.36
CA THR A 59 -17.83 4.27 8.51
C THR A 59 -17.05 3.44 7.48
N PRO A 60 -15.77 3.10 7.75
CA PRO A 60 -14.92 2.48 6.75
C PRO A 60 -15.38 1.05 6.44
N THR A 61 -15.32 0.67 5.17
CA THR A 61 -15.53 -0.70 4.72
C THR A 61 -14.24 -1.28 4.14
N ALA A 62 -14.02 -2.58 4.35
CA ALA A 62 -12.85 -3.25 3.81
C ALA A 62 -12.97 -3.35 2.27
N ASN A 63 -12.00 -2.81 1.54
CA ASN A 63 -11.98 -2.83 0.08
C ASN A 63 -11.67 -4.23 -0.52
N ARG A 64 -11.25 -5.19 0.32
CA ARG A 64 -10.96 -6.60 -0.07
C ARG A 64 -10.05 -6.74 -1.31
N ASN A 65 -9.19 -5.76 -1.56
CA ASN A 65 -8.30 -5.68 -2.72
C ASN A 65 -6.90 -6.23 -2.46
N TRP A 66 -6.63 -6.75 -1.26
CA TRP A 66 -5.35 -7.36 -0.89
C TRP A 66 -5.40 -8.86 -1.12
N LYS A 67 -4.36 -9.41 -1.74
CA LYS A 67 -4.26 -10.83 -2.04
C LYS A 67 -2.81 -11.29 -1.87
N PHE A 68 -2.63 -12.38 -1.14
CA PHE A 68 -1.32 -13.04 -1.04
C PHE A 68 -1.18 -14.05 -2.18
N VAL A 69 -0.12 -13.92 -2.96
CA VAL A 69 0.20 -14.79 -4.10
C VAL A 69 1.53 -15.51 -3.81
N PRO A 70 1.62 -16.85 -3.95
CA PRO A 70 0.63 -17.76 -4.53
C PRO A 70 -0.44 -18.27 -3.54
N GLU A 71 -1.70 -18.31 -3.98
CA GLU A 71 -2.85 -18.69 -3.13
C GLU A 71 -2.81 -20.12 -2.61
N LYS A 72 -2.27 -21.06 -3.40
CA LYS A 72 -2.19 -22.47 -3.01
C LYS A 72 -1.50 -22.65 -1.66
N TRP A 73 -0.47 -21.85 -1.38
CA TRP A 73 0.25 -21.87 -0.11
C TRP A 73 -0.44 -21.00 0.95
N THR A 74 -0.82 -19.77 0.57
CA THR A 74 -1.30 -18.76 1.53
C THR A 74 -2.66 -19.11 2.13
N ILE A 75 -3.53 -19.82 1.40
CA ILE A 75 -4.84 -20.29 1.90
C ILE A 75 -4.68 -21.29 3.05
N GLN A 76 -3.66 -22.16 3.02
CA GLN A 76 -3.43 -23.11 4.12
C GLN A 76 -2.68 -22.45 5.28
N ALA A 77 -1.76 -21.52 4.99
CA ALA A 77 -1.09 -20.74 6.01
C ALA A 77 -2.08 -19.90 6.84
N ILE A 78 -2.97 -19.15 6.17
CA ILE A 78 -3.91 -18.25 6.87
C ILE A 78 -4.89 -19.00 7.77
N LYS A 79 -5.26 -20.26 7.45
CA LYS A 79 -6.08 -21.09 8.34
C LYS A 79 -5.38 -21.38 9.66
N ARG A 80 -4.09 -21.75 9.61
CA ARG A 80 -3.27 -22.04 10.79
C ARG A 80 -2.99 -20.75 11.59
N ASP A 81 -2.64 -19.68 10.90
CA ASP A 81 -2.33 -18.40 11.55
C ASP A 81 -3.54 -17.83 12.28
N ARG A 82 -4.75 -17.96 11.71
CA ARG A 82 -5.98 -17.51 12.37
C ARG A 82 -6.25 -18.27 13.67
N GLN A 83 -6.04 -19.59 13.67
CA GLN A 83 -6.19 -20.40 14.89
C GLN A 83 -5.22 -19.94 15.99
N ILE A 84 -3.99 -19.58 15.63
CA ILE A 84 -2.98 -19.08 16.58
C ILE A 84 -3.33 -17.68 17.09
N ILE A 85 -3.65 -16.74 16.19
CA ILE A 85 -3.83 -15.33 16.53
C ILE A 85 -5.17 -15.10 17.25
N PHE A 86 -6.22 -15.80 16.84
CA PHE A 86 -7.59 -15.53 17.29
C PHE A 86 -8.24 -16.69 18.05
N GLY A 87 -7.54 -17.83 18.21
CA GLY A 87 -8.11 -19.03 18.82
C GLY A 87 -9.28 -19.64 18.02
N LYS A 88 -9.44 -19.24 16.75
CA LYS A 88 -10.53 -19.62 15.85
C LYS A 88 -10.05 -19.77 14.42
#